data_AF-A0AAV5L5K2-F1
#
_entry.id   AF-A0AAV5L5K2-F1
#
_cell.length_a   1.000
_cell.length_b   1.000
_cell.length_c   1.000
_cell.angle_alpha   90.00
_cell.angle_beta   90.00
_cell.angle_gamma   90.00
#
_symmetry.space_group_name_H-M   'P 1'
#
loop_
_entity.id
_entity.type
_entity.pdbx_description
1 polymer ?
#
loop_
_entity_poly.entity_id
_entity_poly.type
_entity_poly.pdbx_seq_one_letter_code
_entity_poly.pdbx_strand_id
1 'polypeptide(L)'
;MLFYASEKYPLEDSYSKYIAEHGGRTNAFTASESTNFHSDVNIDGFEEALDRFAQFFIKPLMSADATMREIKAVDSGLPFSGFSLVYYFSHC
;
A
#
# COMPACT_ATOMS: atom_id res chain seq x y z
N MET A 1 3.38 5.74 2.52
CA MET A 1 2.81 5.51 3.86
C MET A 1 1.41 4.85 3.95
N LEU A 2 0.48 5.01 3.00
CA LEU A 2 -0.91 4.48 3.14
C LEU A 2 -1.04 2.94 3.27
N PHE A 3 -0.19 2.17 2.59
CA PHE A 3 -0.20 0.70 2.61
C PHE A 3 0.40 0.03 3.85
N TYR A 4 1.00 0.80 4.76
CA TYR A 4 1.74 0.24 5.88
C TYR A 4 0.77 -0.26 6.97
N ALA A 5 0.06 0.64 7.62
CA ALA A 5 -0.78 0.25 8.74
C ALA A 5 -1.98 1.18 8.85
N SER A 6 -3.00 0.71 9.55
CA SER A 6 -4.17 1.48 9.94
C SER A 6 -4.47 1.25 11.41
N GLU A 7 -5.30 2.11 12.02
CA GLU A 7 -5.66 1.95 13.43
C GLU A 7 -6.29 0.57 13.71
N LYS A 8 -7.12 0.06 12.77
CA LYS A 8 -7.74 -1.26 12.84
C LYS A 8 -6.77 -2.40 12.55
N TYR A 9 -5.77 -2.16 11.68
CA TYR A 9 -4.76 -3.13 11.28
C TYR A 9 -3.36 -2.53 11.44
N PRO A 10 -2.77 -2.56 12.65
CA PRO A 10 -1.54 -1.83 12.95
C PRO A 10 -0.26 -2.48 12.41
N LEU A 11 -0.35 -3.70 11.88
CA LEU A 11 0.81 -4.43 11.36
C LEU A 11 1.15 -3.98 9.94
N GLU A 12 2.42 -3.58 9.73
CA GLU A 12 2.94 -2.94 8.52
C GLU A 12 2.73 -3.69 7.19
N ASP A 13 2.62 -5.02 7.24
CA ASP A 13 2.41 -5.87 6.05
C ASP A 13 1.06 -6.58 6.08
N SER A 14 0.12 -6.11 6.91
CA SER A 14 -1.09 -6.89 7.18
C SER A 14 -1.95 -7.07 5.94
N TYR A 15 -2.05 -6.04 5.10
CA TYR A 15 -2.85 -6.08 3.88
C TYR A 15 -2.15 -6.89 2.78
N SER A 16 -0.87 -6.64 2.53
CA SER A 16 -0.08 -7.35 1.52
C SER A 16 -0.01 -8.85 1.79
N LYS A 17 0.18 -9.26 3.06
CA LYS A 17 0.14 -10.66 3.47
C LYS A 17 -1.24 -11.28 3.26
N TYR A 18 -2.29 -10.60 3.71
CA TYR A 18 -3.66 -11.11 3.57
C TYR A 18 -4.01 -11.38 2.10
N ILE A 19 -3.71 -10.43 1.22
CA ILE A 19 -3.95 -10.57 -0.22
C ILE A 19 -3.14 -11.73 -0.80
N ALA A 20 -1.86 -11.85 -0.45
CA ALA A 20 -1.00 -12.94 -0.93
C ALA A 20 -1.48 -14.33 -0.45
N GLU A 21 -1.90 -14.45 0.80
CA GLU A 21 -2.44 -15.68 1.38
C GLU A 21 -3.76 -16.12 0.71
N HIS A 22 -4.55 -15.15 0.23
CA HIS A 22 -5.82 -15.39 -0.47
C HIS A 22 -5.66 -15.38 -2.00
N GLY A 23 -4.46 -15.70 -2.50
CA GLY A 23 -4.17 -15.90 -3.93
C GLY A 23 -4.21 -14.62 -4.78
N GLY A 24 -4.22 -13.47 -4.12
CA GLY A 24 -4.37 -12.16 -4.73
C GLY A 24 -3.06 -11.42 -4.97
N ARG A 25 -3.18 -10.23 -5.57
CA ARG A 25 -2.06 -9.30 -5.80
C ARG A 25 -2.52 -7.87 -5.61
N THR A 26 -1.59 -6.99 -5.21
CA THR A 26 -1.86 -5.56 -5.00
C THR A 26 -0.92 -4.72 -5.85
N ASN A 27 -1.40 -3.61 -6.40
CA ASN A 27 -0.56 -2.61 -7.04
C ASN A 27 -1.17 -1.20 -6.92
N ALA A 28 -0.36 -0.18 -7.17
CA ALA A 28 -0.81 1.19 -7.27
C ALA A 28 0.11 2.01 -8.15
N PHE A 29 -0.43 3.05 -8.76
CA PHE A 29 0.34 4.04 -9.50
C PHE A 29 -0.22 5.44 -9.24
N THR A 30 0.65 6.44 -9.32
CA THR A 30 0.27 7.85 -9.28
C THR A 30 0.69 8.50 -10.58
N ALA A 31 -0.29 9.10 -11.25
CA ALA A 31 -0.10 10.05 -12.32
C ALA A 31 -0.20 11.49 -11.75
N SER A 32 0.00 12.49 -12.60
CA SER A 32 0.06 13.90 -12.20
C SER A 32 -1.17 14.39 -11.42
N GLU A 33 -2.36 13.85 -11.71
CA GLU A 33 -3.63 14.30 -11.11
C GLU A 33 -4.41 13.17 -10.42
N SER A 34 -3.94 11.93 -10.50
CA SER A 34 -4.68 10.77 -10.02
C SER A 34 -3.77 9.74 -9.38
N THR A 35 -4.23 9.19 -8.25
CA THR A 35 -3.59 8.04 -7.62
C THR A 35 -4.57 6.88 -7.67
N ASN A 36 -4.15 5.79 -8.30
CA ASN A 36 -4.95 4.59 -8.43
C ASN A 36 -4.38 3.50 -7.53
N PHE A 37 -5.28 2.87 -6.76
CA PHE A 37 -5.00 1.72 -5.92
C PHE A 37 -5.87 0.57 -6.42
N HIS A 38 -5.28 -0.58 -6.73
CA HIS A 38 -6.03 -1.75 -7.17
C HIS A 38 -5.47 -3.05 -6.61
N SER A 39 -6.36 -4.00 -6.36
CA SER A 39 -6.01 -5.31 -5.82
C SER A 39 -6.99 -6.37 -6.29
N ASP A 40 -6.45 -7.56 -6.53
CA ASP A 40 -7.22 -8.75 -6.84
C ASP A 40 -7.12 -9.71 -5.66
N VAL A 41 -8.20 -10.43 -5.35
CA VAL A 41 -8.26 -11.43 -4.28
C VAL A 41 -9.31 -12.50 -4.62
N ASN A 42 -9.15 -13.71 -4.09
CA ASN A 42 -10.19 -14.72 -4.19
C ASN A 42 -11.48 -14.27 -3.49
N ILE A 43 -12.63 -14.71 -4.01
CA ILE A 43 -13.95 -14.29 -3.51
C ILE A 43 -14.15 -14.60 -2.02
N ASP A 44 -13.56 -15.69 -1.53
CA ASP A 44 -13.64 -16.11 -0.13
C ASP A 44 -12.97 -15.11 0.83
N GLY A 45 -12.01 -14.31 0.34
CA GLY A 45 -11.30 -13.28 1.11
C GLY A 45 -11.71 -11.85 0.77
N PHE A 46 -12.73 -11.65 -0.08
CA PHE A 46 -13.08 -10.32 -0.61
C PHE A 46 -13.53 -9.34 0.47
N GLU A 47 -14.37 -9.77 1.41
CA GLU A 47 -14.96 -8.89 2.43
C GLU A 47 -13.90 -8.27 3.34
N GLU A 48 -12.98 -9.10 3.86
CA GLU A 48 -11.92 -8.63 4.73
C GLU A 48 -10.81 -7.90 3.96
N ALA A 49 -10.52 -8.31 2.72
CA ALA A 49 -9.63 -7.55 1.83
C ALA A 49 -10.15 -6.13 1.59
N LEU A 50 -11.45 -5.98 1.33
CA LEU A 50 -12.08 -4.68 1.11
C LEU A 50 -12.08 -3.83 2.37
N ASP A 51 -12.37 -4.41 3.54
CA ASP A 51 -12.30 -3.68 4.81
C ASP A 51 -10.89 -3.16 5.08
N ARG A 52 -9.86 -4.00 4.90
CA ARG A 52 -8.45 -3.62 5.04
C ARG A 52 -8.06 -2.52 4.05
N PHE A 53 -8.52 -2.62 2.79
CA PHE A 53 -8.29 -1.59 1.77
C PHE A 53 -8.95 -0.26 2.13
N ALA A 54 -10.18 -0.28 2.63
CA ALA A 54 -10.90 0.93 3.03
C ALA A 54 -10.18 1.68 4.16
N GLN A 55 -9.53 0.96 5.08
CA GLN A 55 -8.79 1.59 6.17
C GLN A 55 -7.65 2.51 5.72
N PHE A 56 -7.12 2.32 4.51
CA PHE A 56 -6.13 3.23 3.92
C PHE A 56 -6.66 4.66 3.82
N PHE A 57 -7.95 4.82 3.53
CA PHE A 57 -8.59 6.12 3.34
C PHE A 57 -9.29 6.65 4.59
N ILE A 58 -9.52 5.79 5.59
CA ILE A 58 -10.21 6.17 6.83
C ILE A 58 -9.21 6.68 7.86
N LYS A 59 -8.26 5.85 8.28
CA LYS A 59 -7.30 6.16 9.35
C LYS A 59 -5.97 5.41 9.16
N PRO A 60 -5.14 5.83 8.19
CA PRO A 60 -3.81 5.28 8.01
C PRO A 60 -2.88 5.71 9.13
N LEU A 61 -2.06 4.78 9.64
CA LEU A 61 -1.00 5.07 10.59
C LEU A 61 0.26 5.49 9.83
N MET A 62 0.54 6.79 9.86
CA MET A 62 1.75 7.36 9.28
C MET A 62 2.84 7.53 10.35
N SER A 63 3.49 6.42 10.73
CA SER A 63 4.62 6.50 11.66
C SER A 63 5.76 7.32 11.07
N ALA A 64 6.37 8.19 11.87
CA ALA A 64 7.49 9.02 11.45
C ALA A 64 8.68 8.17 10.97
N ASP A 65 8.91 7.01 11.61
CA ASP A 65 9.99 6.09 11.24
C ASP A 65 9.72 5.41 9.88
N ALA A 66 8.48 4.98 9.65
CA ALA A 66 8.07 4.44 8.35
C ALA A 66 8.17 5.49 7.23
N THR A 67 7.81 6.74 7.52
CA THR A 67 7.99 7.86 6.58
C THR A 67 9.46 8.06 6.22
N MET A 68 10.35 8.00 7.21
CA MET A 68 11.79 8.18 7.02
C MET A 68 12.45 7.06 6.23
N ARG A 69 12.01 5.83 6.41
CA ARG A 69 12.46 4.71 5.57
C ARG A 69 12.00 4.89 4.12
N GLU A 70 10.77 5.33 3.92
CA GLU A 70 10.21 5.54 2.58
C GLU A 70 10.93 6.66 1.82
N ILE A 71 11.19 7.81 2.47
CA ILE A 71 11.94 8.91 1.84
C ILE A 71 13.33 8.45 1.41
N LYS A 72 14.02 7.66 2.25
CA LYS A 72 15.33 7.10 1.88
C LYS A 72 15.25 6.10 0.73
N ALA A 73 14.19 5.30 0.66
CA ALA A 73 14.01 4.33 -0.44
C ALA A 73 13.80 5.03 -1.79
N VAL A 74 12.97 6.08 -1.81
CA VAL A 74 12.75 6.93 -3.00
C VAL A 74 14.05 7.64 -3.41
N ASP A 75 14.74 8.27 -2.46
CA ASP A 75 15.99 9.02 -2.70
C ASP A 75 17.13 8.13 -3.23
N SER A 76 17.20 6.88 -2.75
CA SER A 76 18.23 5.91 -3.18
C SER A 76 17.89 5.16 -4.47
N GLY A 77 16.72 5.41 -5.09
CA GLY A 77 16.29 4.72 -6.30
C GLY A 77 16.04 3.22 -6.12
N LEU A 78 15.89 2.74 -4.88
CA LEU A 78 15.67 1.33 -4.59
C LEU A 78 14.18 0.97 -4.73
N PRO A 79 13.84 -0.17 -5.37
CA PRO A 79 12.48 -0.64 -5.47
C PRO A 79 12.11 -1.38 -4.18
N PHE A 80 11.74 -0.66 -3.13
CA PHE A 80 11.12 -1.29 -1.96
C PHE A 80 9.59 -1.29 -2.11
N SER A 81 9.05 -2.52 -2.07
CA SER A 81 7.65 -2.94 -1.86
C SER A 81 6.55 -1.90 -2.11
N GLY A 82 5.85 -2.02 -3.25
CA GLY A 82 4.53 -1.43 -3.49
C GLY A 82 4.45 0.10 -3.63
N PHE A 83 5.35 0.86 -3.02
CA PHE A 83 5.37 2.32 -3.04
C PHE A 83 6.15 2.92 -4.20
N SER A 84 7.20 2.24 -4.68
CA SER A 84 8.08 2.80 -5.72
C SER A 84 7.34 3.07 -7.05
N LEU A 85 6.29 2.29 -7.38
CA LEU A 85 5.48 2.54 -8.59
C LEU A 85 4.69 3.86 -8.55
N VAL A 86 4.33 4.33 -7.36
CA VAL A 86 3.58 5.57 -7.15
C VAL A 86 4.48 6.78 -7.40
N TYR A 87 5.73 6.75 -6.93
CA TYR A 87 6.66 7.87 -7.13
C TYR A 87 7.35 7.88 -8.51
N TYR A 88 7.68 6.71 -9.08
CA TYR A 88 8.45 6.64 -10.33
C TYR A 88 7.66 7.13 -11.56
N PHE A 89 6.32 7.04 -11.55
CA PHE A 89 5.47 7.48 -12.66
C PHE A 89 5.06 8.95 -12.63
N SER A 90 5.34 9.68 -11.54
CA SER A 90 5.08 11.13 -11.44
C SER A 90 6.20 11.99 -12.05
N HIS A 91 7.31 11.37 -12.47
CA HIS A 91 8.48 12.06 -13.07
C HIS A 91 8.82 11.57 -14.49
N CYS A 92 7.88 10.93 -15.19
CA CYS A 92 8.00 10.61 -16.62
C CYS A 92 6.99 11.43 -17.43
#